data_AF-A0A838JNU7-F1
#
_entry.id   AF-A0A838JNU7-F1
#
_cell.length_a   1.000
_cell.length_b   1.000
_cell.length_c   1.000
_cell.angle_alpha   90.00
_cell.angle_beta   90.00
_cell.angle_gamma   90.00
#
_symmetry.space_group_name_H-M   'P 1'
#
loop_
_entity.id
_entity.type
_entity.pdbx_description
1 polymer ?
#
loop_
_entity_poly.entity_id
_entity_poly.type
_entity_poly.pdbx_seq_one_letter_code
_entity_poly.pdbx_strand_id
1 'polypeptide(L)'
;MRFLHFLINEESLDRAGRYFEAHGGKTVFVGRFGPGLRSMTPLFAGVTRMKYYRFLPYNLAAGVVWAVAYSLVGYVFGQYWDELLAVARSLGYGVIAVVALLFLAYFLRRWFRKGPS
;
A
#
# COMPACT_ATOMS: atom_id res chain seq x y z
N MET A 1 -20.91 -0.08 -7.37
CA MET A 1 -20.23 -0.50 -8.62
C MET A 1 -20.18 0.60 -9.69
N ARG A 2 -19.85 1.86 -9.33
CA ARG A 2 -19.83 3.00 -10.29
C ARG A 2 -18.41 3.38 -10.77
N PHE A 3 -17.37 2.88 -10.11
CA PHE A 3 -15.97 3.16 -10.45
C PHE A 3 -15.49 2.40 -11.69
N LEU A 4 -15.98 1.18 -11.92
CA LEU A 4 -15.58 0.36 -13.08
C LEU A 4 -16.07 0.93 -14.41
N HIS A 5 -17.28 1.50 -14.46
CA HIS A 5 -17.83 2.06 -15.71
C HIS A 5 -17.12 3.37 -16.12
N PHE A 6 -16.60 4.14 -15.16
CA PHE A 6 -15.79 5.33 -15.45
C PHE A 6 -14.40 4.97 -16.00
N LEU A 7 -13.82 3.86 -15.54
CA LEU A 7 -12.51 3.34 -15.99
C LEU A 7 -12.57 2.67 -17.37
N ILE A 8 -13.73 2.16 -17.78
CA ILE A 8 -13.95 1.42 -19.05
C ILE A 8 -14.85 2.25 -20.00
N ASN A 9 -14.77 3.57 -19.94
CA ASN A 9 -15.36 4.39 -21.00
C ASN A 9 -14.31 4.58 -22.08
N GLU A 10 -14.62 4.22 -23.33
CA GLU A 10 -13.71 4.39 -24.48
C GLU A 10 -13.23 5.84 -24.58
N GLU A 11 -14.11 6.81 -24.32
CA GLU A 11 -13.77 8.23 -24.34
C GLU A 11 -12.75 8.63 -23.26
N SER A 12 -12.83 8.01 -22.07
CA SER A 12 -11.86 8.20 -20.97
C SER A 12 -10.49 7.63 -21.35
N LEU A 13 -10.48 6.43 -21.95
CA LEU A 13 -9.28 5.73 -22.39
C LEU A 13 -8.58 6.47 -23.53
N ASP A 14 -9.34 7.00 -24.48
CA ASP A 14 -8.81 7.71 -25.63
C ASP A 14 -8.26 9.10 -25.23
N ARG A 15 -8.92 9.78 -24.29
CA ARG A 15 -8.41 11.01 -23.67
C ARG A 15 -7.13 10.74 -22.87
N ALA A 16 -7.08 9.64 -22.11
CA ALA A 16 -5.88 9.23 -21.40
C ALA A 16 -4.73 8.85 -22.35
N GLY A 17 -5.04 8.19 -23.48
CA GLY A 17 -4.09 7.84 -24.54
C GLY A 17 -3.42 9.06 -25.15
N ARG A 18 -4.20 10.06 -25.58
CA ARG A 18 -3.67 11.34 -26.10
C ARG A 18 -2.82 12.09 -25.08
N TYR A 19 -3.21 12.08 -23.81
CA TYR A 19 -2.44 12.71 -22.74
C TYR A 19 -1.13 11.97 -22.46
N PHE A 20 -1.14 10.64 -22.57
CA PHE A 20 0.06 9.80 -22.46
C PHE A 20 1.01 9.97 -23.67
N GLU A 21 0.49 10.16 -24.87
CA GLU A 21 1.33 10.49 -26.04
C GLU A 21 2.06 11.83 -25.86
N ALA A 22 1.36 12.84 -25.33
CA ALA A 22 1.94 14.16 -25.10
C ALA A 22 2.85 14.24 -23.86
N HIS A 23 2.53 13.52 -22.77
CA HIS A 23 3.17 13.69 -21.45
C HIS A 23 3.63 12.39 -20.77
N GLY A 24 3.64 11.25 -21.46
CA GLY A 24 3.71 9.91 -20.86
C GLY A 24 4.82 9.69 -19.83
N GLY A 25 6.01 10.26 -20.03
CA GLY A 25 7.11 10.15 -19.05
C GLY A 25 6.80 10.86 -17.72
N LYS A 26 6.28 12.10 -17.79
CA LYS A 26 5.85 12.87 -16.61
C LYS A 26 4.65 12.22 -15.94
N THR A 27 3.71 11.67 -16.71
CA THR A 27 2.53 10.97 -16.21
C THR A 27 2.91 9.69 -15.44
N VAL A 28 3.89 8.93 -15.93
CA VAL A 28 4.43 7.75 -15.22
C VAL A 28 5.10 8.15 -13.91
N PHE A 29 5.89 9.23 -13.93
CA PHE A 29 6.55 9.73 -12.72
C PHE A 29 5.54 10.20 -11.67
N VAL A 30 4.63 11.11 -12.04
CA VAL A 30 3.59 11.65 -11.12
C VAL A 30 2.63 10.56 -10.66
N GLY A 31 2.29 9.63 -11.55
CA GLY A 31 1.43 8.50 -11.24
C GLY A 31 1.96 7.62 -10.11
N ARG A 32 3.27 7.53 -9.93
CA ARG A 32 3.84 6.75 -8.82
C ARG A 32 3.64 7.34 -7.44
N PHE A 33 3.23 8.59 -7.36
CA PHE A 33 2.91 9.26 -6.11
C PHE A 33 1.40 9.25 -5.81
N GLY A 34 0.55 8.89 -6.78
CA GLY A 34 -0.90 8.81 -6.62
C GLY A 34 -1.35 7.46 -6.01
N PRO A 35 -2.13 7.44 -4.91
CA PRO A 35 -2.71 6.22 -4.35
C PRO A 35 -3.78 5.67 -5.31
N GLY A 36 -3.35 4.78 -6.21
CA GLY A 36 -4.17 4.19 -7.25
C GLY A 36 -3.36 3.86 -8.49
N LEU A 37 -2.50 4.78 -8.94
CA LEU A 37 -1.67 4.56 -10.11
C LEU A 37 -0.55 3.52 -9.88
N ARG A 38 -0.06 3.36 -8.63
CA ARG A 38 0.83 2.23 -8.28
C ARG A 38 0.16 0.88 -8.60
N SER A 39 -1.14 0.75 -8.31
CA SER A 39 -1.94 -0.45 -8.55
C SER A 39 -2.21 -0.65 -10.04
N MET A 40 -2.23 0.45 -10.79
CA MET A 40 -2.40 0.45 -12.24
C MET A 40 -1.08 0.26 -12.99
N THR A 41 0.08 0.15 -12.32
CA THR A 41 1.38 -0.14 -12.97
C THR A 41 1.33 -1.36 -13.91
N PRO A 42 0.72 -2.50 -13.55
CA PRO A 42 0.61 -3.65 -14.47
C PRO A 42 -0.29 -3.32 -15.66
N LEU A 43 -1.36 -2.55 -15.44
CA LEU A 43 -2.27 -2.09 -16.49
C LEU A 43 -1.55 -1.17 -17.48
N PHE A 44 -0.78 -0.20 -16.98
CA PHE A 44 0.05 0.68 -17.80
C PHE A 44 1.15 -0.11 -18.52
N ALA A 45 1.78 -1.10 -17.88
CA ALA A 45 2.75 -1.98 -18.56
C ALA A 45 2.14 -2.72 -19.75
N GLY A 46 0.86 -3.11 -19.67
CA GLY A 46 0.13 -3.72 -20.79
C GLY A 46 -0.37 -2.71 -21.85
N VAL A 47 -0.83 -1.53 -21.44
CA VAL A 47 -1.55 -0.58 -22.31
C VAL A 47 -0.62 0.44 -22.98
N THR A 48 0.55 0.73 -22.41
CA THR A 48 1.28 1.96 -22.74
C THR A 48 1.74 2.08 -24.19
N ARG A 49 1.94 1.00 -24.96
CA ARG A 49 2.61 1.02 -26.30
C ARG A 49 3.88 1.89 -26.35
N MET A 50 4.39 2.30 -25.19
CA MET A 50 5.38 3.34 -25.03
C MET A 50 6.70 2.62 -24.98
N LYS A 51 7.64 3.03 -25.82
CA LYS A 51 8.87 2.25 -25.97
C LYS A 51 9.62 2.20 -24.64
N TYR A 52 10.01 1.00 -24.22
CA TYR A 52 10.53 0.69 -22.87
C TYR A 52 11.66 1.64 -22.42
N TYR A 53 12.52 2.07 -23.35
CA TYR A 53 13.61 3.01 -23.09
C TYR A 53 13.16 4.41 -22.65
N ARG A 54 11.93 4.84 -22.99
CA ARG A 54 11.34 6.08 -22.47
C ARG A 54 10.66 5.88 -21.13
N PHE A 55 10.26 4.67 -20.78
CA PHE A 55 9.62 4.38 -19.50
C PHE A 55 10.64 4.18 -18.38
N LEU A 56 11.70 3.44 -18.67
CA LEU A 56 12.73 3.03 -17.71
C LEU A 56 13.36 4.19 -16.89
N PRO A 57 13.80 5.31 -17.47
CA PRO A 57 14.41 6.39 -16.69
C PRO A 57 13.43 7.06 -15.72
N TYR A 58 12.18 7.32 -16.12
CA TYR A 58 11.17 7.89 -15.22
C TYR A 58 10.78 6.91 -14.12
N ASN A 59 10.74 5.63 -14.47
CA ASN A 59 10.49 4.56 -13.52
C ASN A 59 11.63 4.49 -12.47
N LEU A 60 12.88 4.47 -12.91
CA LEU A 60 14.02 4.47 -12.01
C LEU A 60 14.08 5.73 -11.15
N ALA A 61 13.85 6.91 -11.72
CA ALA A 61 13.81 8.17 -10.98
C ALA A 61 12.76 8.14 -9.85
N ALA A 62 11.54 7.69 -10.13
CA ALA A 62 10.52 7.55 -9.09
C ALA A 62 10.90 6.50 -8.03
N GLY A 63 11.59 5.42 -8.43
CA GLY A 63 12.12 4.43 -7.48
C GLY A 63 13.20 4.99 -6.57
N VAL A 64 14.12 5.79 -7.11
CA VAL A 64 15.17 6.49 -6.33
C VAL A 64 14.55 7.48 -5.35
N VAL A 65 13.56 8.26 -5.79
CA VAL A 65 12.84 9.19 -4.90
C VAL A 65 12.20 8.44 -3.73
N TRP A 66 11.56 7.30 -3.98
CA TRP A 66 10.99 6.47 -2.93
C TRP A 66 12.05 5.86 -2.01
N ALA A 67 13.16 5.36 -2.57
CA ALA A 67 14.26 4.82 -1.79
C ALA A 67 14.83 5.88 -0.83
N VAL A 68 15.06 7.11 -1.32
CA VAL A 68 15.53 8.22 -0.50
C VAL A 68 14.48 8.61 0.54
N ALA A 69 13.21 8.72 0.16
CA ALA A 69 12.13 9.08 1.08
C ALA A 69 12.02 8.07 2.23
N TYR A 70 11.97 6.76 1.94
CA TYR A 70 11.91 5.72 2.96
C TYR A 70 13.19 5.65 3.79
N SER A 71 14.36 5.83 3.18
CA SER A 71 15.62 5.87 3.92
C SER A 71 15.68 7.06 4.88
N LEU A 72 15.22 8.25 4.46
CA LEU A 72 15.16 9.44 5.32
C LEU A 72 14.15 9.26 6.45
N VAL A 73 12.95 8.74 6.13
CA VAL A 73 11.96 8.38 7.16
C VAL A 73 12.57 7.37 8.12
N GLY A 74 13.18 6.29 7.64
CA GLY A 74 13.84 5.30 8.47
C GLY A 74 14.98 5.87 9.32
N TYR A 75 15.77 6.80 8.78
CA TYR A 75 16.84 7.48 9.50
C TYR A 75 16.29 8.37 10.63
N VAL A 76 15.28 9.19 10.32
CA VAL A 76 14.62 10.07 11.29
C VAL A 76 13.81 9.29 12.32
N PHE A 77 13.18 8.18 11.95
CA PHE A 77 12.47 7.33 12.91
C PHE A 77 13.42 6.42 13.68
N GLY A 78 14.59 6.09 13.11
CA GLY A 78 15.63 5.29 13.73
C GLY A 78 16.15 5.90 15.03
N GLN A 79 16.22 7.24 15.10
CA GLN A 79 16.65 7.93 16.33
C GLN A 79 15.63 7.82 17.48
N TYR A 80 14.36 7.52 17.18
CA TYR A 80 13.28 7.32 18.16
C TYR A 80 12.86 5.84 18.26
N TRP A 81 13.66 4.94 17.68
CA TRP A 81 13.29 3.53 17.52
C TRP A 81 13.07 2.83 18.86
N ASP A 82 13.87 3.16 19.88
CA ASP A 82 13.75 2.57 21.21
C ASP A 82 12.47 3.01 21.94
N GLU A 83 12.09 4.29 21.82
CA GLU A 83 10.83 4.80 22.38
C GLU A 83 9.62 4.21 21.64
N LEU A 84 9.70 4.12 20.31
CA LEU A 84 8.66 3.51 19.49
C LEU A 84 8.50 2.02 19.80
N LEU A 85 9.60 1.28 20.02
CA LEU A 85 9.60 -0.11 20.45
C LEU A 85 9.00 -0.28 21.85
N ALA A 86 9.26 0.64 22.78
CA ALA A 86 8.68 0.61 24.11
C ALA A 86 7.15 0.75 24.06
N VAL A 87 6.63 1.69 23.24
CA VAL A 87 5.19 1.86 23.01
C VAL A 87 4.59 0.68 22.23
N ALA A 88 5.27 0.19 21.20
CA ALA A 88 4.82 -0.95 20.42
C ALA A 88 4.76 -2.23 21.28
N ARG A 89 5.72 -2.44 22.18
CA ARG A 89 5.71 -3.53 23.15
C ARG A 89 4.58 -3.39 24.15
N SER A 90 4.34 -2.20 24.72
CA SER A 90 3.25 -2.01 25.68
C SER A 90 1.88 -2.26 25.04
N LEU A 91 1.66 -1.77 23.82
CA LEU A 91 0.47 -2.08 23.02
C LEU A 91 0.39 -3.57 22.66
N GLY A 92 1.51 -4.19 22.29
CA GLY A 92 1.61 -5.61 21.98
C GLY A 92 1.24 -6.49 23.18
N TYR A 93 1.73 -6.16 24.37
CA TYR A 93 1.35 -6.84 25.61
C TYR A 93 -0.14 -6.64 25.92
N GLY A 94 -0.70 -5.45 25.66
CA GLY A 94 -2.13 -5.20 25.79
C GLY A 94 -2.97 -6.10 24.87
N VAL A 95 -2.59 -6.23 23.60
CA VAL A 95 -3.25 -7.13 22.65
C VAL A 95 -3.14 -8.59 23.08
N ILE A 96 -1.94 -9.03 23.49
CA ILE A 96 -1.71 -10.39 23.99
C ILE A 96 -2.57 -10.67 25.24
N ALA A 97 -2.64 -9.73 26.18
CA ALA A 97 -3.43 -9.85 27.39
C ALA A 97 -4.94 -9.97 27.08
N VAL A 98 -5.46 -9.16 26.15
CA VAL A 98 -6.85 -9.26 25.70
C VAL A 98 -7.12 -10.62 25.07
N VAL A 99 -6.25 -11.09 24.18
CA VAL A 99 -6.39 -12.41 23.55
C VAL A 99 -6.36 -13.52 24.60
N ALA A 100 -5.45 -13.47 25.57
CA ALA A 100 -5.35 -14.44 26.66
C ALA A 100 -6.61 -14.44 27.54
N LEU A 101 -7.15 -13.26 27.87
CA LEU A 101 -8.40 -13.12 28.63
C LEU A 101 -9.60 -13.69 27.87
N LEU A 102 -9.69 -13.44 26.57
CA LEU A 102 -10.73 -14.01 25.71
C LEU A 102 -10.62 -15.53 25.64
N PHE A 103 -9.41 -16.07 25.54
CA PHE A 103 -9.14 -17.51 25.58
C PHE A 103 -9.52 -18.11 26.93
N LEU A 104 -9.13 -17.48 28.03
CA LEU A 104 -9.48 -17.92 29.38
C LEU A 104 -10.98 -17.89 29.61
N ALA A 105 -11.66 -16.80 29.21
CA ALA A 105 -13.11 -16.69 29.28
C ALA A 105 -13.81 -17.75 28.43
N TYR A 106 -13.28 -18.06 27.22
CA TYR A 106 -13.77 -19.14 26.38
C TYR A 106 -13.62 -20.51 27.07
N PHE A 107 -12.44 -20.80 27.62
CA PHE A 107 -12.16 -22.06 28.31
C PHE A 107 -13.00 -22.22 29.57
N LEU A 108 -13.12 -21.19 30.39
CA LEU A 108 -13.98 -21.19 31.58
C LEU A 108 -15.44 -21.40 31.20
N ARG A 109 -15.96 -20.67 30.19
CA ARG A 109 -17.32 -20.90 29.68
C ARG A 109 -17.51 -22.33 29.17
N ARG A 110 -16.50 -22.91 28.52
CA ARG A 110 -16.54 -24.29 28.02
C ARG A 110 -16.47 -25.33 29.14
N TRP A 111 -15.75 -25.04 30.22
CA TRP A 111 -15.62 -25.92 31.39
C TRP A 111 -16.90 -25.89 32.24
N PHE A 112 -17.47 -24.71 32.47
CA PHE A 112 -18.77 -24.55 33.16
C PHE A 112 -19.96 -25.07 32.35
N ARG A 113 -19.88 -25.11 31.01
CA ARG A 113 -20.88 -25.81 30.17
C ARG A 113 -20.77 -27.34 30.21
N LYS A 114 -19.74 -27.89 30.86
CA LYS A 114 -19.43 -29.33 30.88
C LYS A 114 -19.53 -29.98 32.28
N GLY A 115 -20.33 -29.46 33.19
CA GLY A 115 -20.71 -30.27 34.36
C GLY A 115 -21.96 -29.79 35.10
N PRO A 116 -22.75 -30.68 35.73
CA PRO A 116 -22.63 -32.14 35.81
C PRO A 116 -23.76 -32.87 35.06
N SER A 117 -23.44 -33.93 34.31
CA SER A 117 -24.40 -34.97 33.90
C SER A 117 -24.58 -35.97 35.03
#